data_AF-A0ABD5M5W7-F1
#
_entry.id   AF-A0ABD5M5W7-F1
#
_cell.length_a   1.000
_cell.length_b   1.000
_cell.length_c   1.000
_cell.angle_alpha   90.00
_cell.angle_beta   90.00
_cell.angle_gamma   90.00
#
_symmetry.space_group_name_H-M   'P 1'
#
loop_
_entity.id
_entity.type
_entity.pdbx_description
1 polymer ?
#
loop_
_entity_poly.entity_id
_entity_poly.type
_entity_poly.pdbx_seq_one_letter_code
_entity_poly.pdbx_strand_id
1 'polypeptide(L)'
;MERRSFLSASGVTVLALAAGRPSIADDNDGPAAAVGAYYRRASASEDSEAFAEAVPTLAHPASPLSQVAEDVPMAFDETVRQELSETAVVAEDLSAEQIRSISGFLSAALSDEEIESLAAENAVVSATVVGSDGDETEFHWLVATDDDGEWRVVWPGAPEGPVAAVEEYYRRASASEDSEAFADDVIAIAHPASPLSRVAEDVPMTFDAAVRQDLSETAVVAEDLSADEIRSISGFLSAALSDEEIESLAAENAVVSATVVDTDGDETEFRWLVATDDDGEWRVVWPGAPEGPVAVVREYYRRAGEAESATAFAEDVAALAHRASPLSEVAADVPGLFDGARRQRLIEAAVVARDVDAERVRSSSDFFSGAADDEAIETIAAENAIVSVTVAGEGGDEFELEWLVAPDDGEWRLVWL
;
A
#
# COMPACT_ATOMS: atom_id res chain seq x y z
N MET A 1 27.92 40.99 -15.77
CA MET A 1 26.48 40.65 -15.91
C MET A 1 26.41 39.15 -15.74
N GLU A 2 26.09 38.75 -14.51
CA GLU A 2 26.09 37.38 -14.03
C GLU A 2 25.02 36.55 -14.75
N ARG A 3 25.36 35.30 -15.06
CA ARG A 3 24.38 34.20 -15.15
C ARG A 3 25.03 32.99 -14.51
N ARG A 4 24.65 32.76 -13.25
CA ARG A 4 24.85 31.50 -12.55
C ARG A 4 23.81 30.52 -13.11
N SER A 5 24.26 29.44 -13.72
CA SER A 5 23.43 28.28 -14.01
C SER A 5 23.43 27.41 -12.75
N PHE A 6 22.32 27.40 -12.03
CA PHE A 6 22.04 26.36 -11.04
C PHE A 6 21.50 25.14 -11.81
N LEU A 7 22.31 24.09 -11.87
CA LEU A 7 21.86 22.75 -12.16
C LEU A 7 21.16 22.25 -10.89
N SER A 8 19.83 22.26 -10.91
CA SER A 8 19.01 21.52 -9.94
C SER A 8 19.11 20.06 -10.32
N ALA A 9 19.88 19.29 -9.55
CA ALA A 9 19.81 17.84 -9.55
C ALA A 9 18.59 17.47 -8.72
N SER A 10 17.45 17.25 -9.37
CA SER A 10 16.30 16.60 -8.74
C SER A 10 16.65 15.12 -8.63
N GLY A 11 17.23 14.74 -7.49
CA GLY A 11 17.42 13.35 -7.12
C GLY A 11 16.07 12.79 -6.70
N VAL A 12 15.41 12.09 -7.61
CA VAL A 12 14.30 11.20 -7.26
C VAL A 12 14.94 9.95 -6.68
N THR A 13 14.87 9.78 -5.36
CA THR A 13 15.23 8.52 -4.71
C THR A 13 14.05 7.57 -4.92
N VAL A 14 14.10 6.80 -6.00
CA VAL A 14 13.17 5.68 -6.20
C VAL A 14 13.55 4.62 -5.16
N LEU A 15 12.80 4.54 -4.07
CA LEU A 15 12.81 3.38 -3.18
C LEU A 15 12.17 2.22 -3.93
N ALA A 16 12.97 1.49 -4.68
CA ALA A 16 12.59 0.18 -5.16
C ALA A 16 12.55 -0.75 -3.93
N LEU A 17 11.35 -1.08 -3.43
CA LEU A 17 11.14 -2.32 -2.70
C LEU A 17 11.37 -3.48 -3.68
N ALA A 18 12.64 -3.80 -3.89
CA ALA A 18 12.99 -5.07 -4.48
C ALA A 18 12.69 -6.13 -3.43
N ALA A 19 11.61 -6.89 -3.64
CA ALA A 19 11.42 -8.22 -3.06
C ALA A 19 12.50 -9.17 -3.62
N GLY A 20 13.76 -8.89 -3.25
CA GLY A 20 14.95 -9.62 -3.59
C GLY A 20 15.78 -9.66 -2.34
N ARG A 21 15.64 -10.76 -1.58
CA ARG A 21 16.44 -11.12 -0.39
C ARG A 21 17.80 -10.41 -0.43
N PRO A 22 18.00 -9.33 0.33
CA PRO A 22 19.32 -8.76 0.45
C PRO A 22 20.14 -9.78 1.22
N SER A 23 21.20 -10.23 0.56
CA SER A 23 22.27 -11.02 1.18
C SER A 23 22.59 -10.41 2.53
N ILE A 24 22.53 -11.23 3.60
CA ILE A 24 23.08 -10.94 4.92
C ILE A 24 24.52 -10.44 4.71
N ALA A 25 24.69 -9.12 4.69
CA ALA A 25 25.99 -8.50 4.76
C ALA A 25 26.39 -8.60 6.22
N ASP A 26 27.37 -9.46 6.48
CA ASP A 26 27.97 -9.75 7.78
C ASP A 26 28.83 -8.54 8.27
N ASP A 27 28.29 -7.32 8.16
CA ASP A 27 28.87 -6.12 8.77
C ASP A 27 28.38 -6.06 10.21
N ASN A 28 29.21 -6.61 11.11
CA ASN A 28 28.96 -6.71 12.54
C ASN A 28 28.90 -5.34 13.27
N ASP A 29 29.01 -4.22 12.55
CA ASP A 29 29.04 -2.83 13.07
C ASP A 29 28.02 -1.91 12.35
N GLY A 30 26.96 -2.45 11.73
CA GLY A 30 25.93 -1.64 11.06
C GLY A 30 24.70 -1.30 11.92
N PRO A 31 23.79 -0.43 11.43
CA PRO A 31 22.55 -0.07 12.14
C PRO A 31 21.69 -1.28 12.52
N ALA A 32 21.53 -2.25 11.60
CA ALA A 32 20.80 -3.49 11.87
C ALA A 32 21.48 -4.35 12.97
N ALA A 33 22.81 -4.29 13.08
CA ALA A 33 23.56 -5.02 14.10
C ALA A 33 23.29 -4.47 15.52
N ALA A 34 23.03 -3.17 15.66
CA ALA A 34 22.67 -2.56 16.95
C ALA A 34 21.33 -3.10 17.47
N VAL A 35 20.30 -3.20 16.61
CA VAL A 35 19.01 -3.80 16.95
C VAL A 35 19.15 -5.30 17.23
N GLY A 36 19.95 -6.00 16.42
CA GLY A 36 20.30 -7.40 16.66
C GLY A 36 20.98 -7.64 18.01
N ALA A 37 21.90 -6.76 18.41
CA ALA A 37 22.57 -6.82 19.70
C ALA A 37 21.60 -6.56 20.86
N TYR A 38 20.65 -5.64 20.68
CA TYR A 38 19.59 -5.34 21.65
C TYR A 38 18.74 -6.57 21.95
N TYR A 39 18.10 -7.18 20.94
CA TYR A 39 17.26 -8.36 21.16
C TYR A 39 18.04 -9.59 21.59
N ARG A 40 19.27 -9.79 21.09
CA ARG A 40 20.15 -10.88 21.55
C ARG A 40 20.51 -10.72 23.03
N ARG A 41 20.69 -9.48 23.50
CA ARG A 41 20.92 -9.22 24.92
C ARG A 41 19.65 -9.43 25.73
N ALA A 42 18.49 -9.02 25.22
CA ALA A 42 17.19 -9.25 25.86
C ALA A 42 16.93 -10.74 26.07
N SER A 43 17.08 -11.55 25.02
CA SER A 43 16.86 -13.00 25.06
C SER A 43 17.86 -13.75 25.95
N ALA A 44 19.05 -13.17 26.17
CA ALA A 44 20.09 -13.74 27.04
C ALA A 44 19.93 -13.34 28.51
N SER A 45 19.08 -12.35 28.80
CA SER A 45 18.80 -11.91 30.17
C SER A 45 17.85 -12.88 30.87
N GLU A 46 18.02 -13.02 32.19
CA GLU A 46 17.17 -13.91 33.00
C GLU A 46 15.75 -13.35 33.15
N ASP A 47 15.64 -12.02 33.22
CA ASP A 47 14.40 -11.27 33.37
C ASP A 47 14.59 -9.81 32.90
N SER A 48 13.51 -9.03 33.00
CA SER A 48 13.46 -7.62 32.58
C SER A 48 14.32 -6.70 33.44
N GLU A 49 14.52 -6.99 34.73
CA GLU A 49 15.45 -6.24 35.58
C GLU A 49 16.90 -6.44 35.13
N ALA A 50 17.31 -7.69 34.89
CA ALA A 50 18.64 -8.01 34.37
C ALA A 50 18.89 -7.40 32.98
N PHE A 51 17.86 -7.33 32.14
CA PHE A 51 17.97 -6.67 30.85
C PHE A 51 18.05 -5.15 30.97
N ALA A 52 17.23 -4.54 31.82
CA ALA A 52 17.24 -3.10 32.09
C ALA A 52 18.64 -2.62 32.53
N GLU A 53 19.37 -3.38 33.34
CA GLU A 53 20.76 -3.06 33.71
C GLU A 53 21.72 -3.01 32.50
N ALA A 54 21.41 -3.73 31.42
CA ALA A 54 22.22 -3.75 30.20
C ALA A 54 21.85 -2.63 29.20
N VAL A 55 20.61 -2.10 29.27
CA VAL A 55 20.09 -1.10 28.32
C VAL A 55 21.00 0.14 28.20
N PRO A 56 21.54 0.74 29.27
CA PRO A 56 22.42 1.91 29.15
C PRO A 56 23.70 1.66 28.34
N THR A 57 24.11 0.41 28.17
CA THR A 57 25.27 0.04 27.33
C THR A 57 24.91 -0.26 25.89
N LEU A 58 23.62 -0.31 25.57
CA LEU A 58 23.08 -0.57 24.23
C LEU A 58 22.44 0.68 23.62
N ALA A 59 21.91 1.55 24.47
CA ALA A 59 21.17 2.73 24.09
C ALA A 59 22.09 3.93 23.81
N HIS A 60 21.70 4.78 22.87
CA HIS A 60 22.38 6.04 22.60
C HIS A 60 22.31 6.95 23.84
N PRO A 61 23.30 7.82 24.13
CA PRO A 61 23.25 8.70 25.29
C PRO A 61 22.01 9.61 25.36
N ALA A 62 21.51 10.06 24.20
CA ALA A 62 20.26 10.81 24.08
C ALA A 62 19.00 9.94 24.13
N SER A 63 19.11 8.61 24.21
CA SER A 63 17.96 7.72 24.24
C SER A 63 17.20 7.81 25.56
N PRO A 64 15.86 7.93 25.54
CA PRO A 64 15.04 7.81 26.74
C PRO A 64 15.06 6.40 27.35
N LEU A 65 15.53 5.36 26.62
CA LEU A 65 15.51 3.97 27.07
C LEU A 65 16.30 3.75 28.35
N SER A 66 17.40 4.48 28.54
CA SER A 66 18.19 4.40 29.78
C SER A 66 17.38 4.84 31.00
N GLN A 67 16.56 5.89 30.85
CA GLN A 67 15.67 6.35 31.92
C GLN A 67 14.52 5.35 32.15
N VAL A 68 13.93 4.81 31.06
CA VAL A 68 12.89 3.77 31.16
C VAL A 68 13.41 2.53 31.87
N ALA A 69 14.66 2.12 31.58
CA ALA A 69 15.32 1.00 32.25
C ALA A 69 15.57 1.24 33.74
N GLU A 70 15.89 2.47 34.15
CA GLU A 70 16.04 2.80 35.56
C GLU A 70 14.69 2.87 36.29
N ASP A 71 13.69 3.52 35.70
CA ASP A 71 12.43 3.84 36.37
C ASP A 71 11.39 2.72 36.30
N VAL A 72 11.35 2.01 35.17
CA VAL A 72 10.31 1.01 34.85
C VAL A 72 10.93 -0.23 34.16
N PRO A 73 11.78 -1.03 34.85
CA PRO A 73 12.35 -2.25 34.27
C PRO A 73 11.31 -3.22 33.68
N MET A 74 10.12 -3.31 34.30
CA MET A 74 9.02 -4.16 33.83
C MET A 74 8.50 -3.80 32.43
N ALA A 75 8.83 -2.62 31.89
CA ALA A 75 8.49 -2.26 30.51
C ALA A 75 9.14 -3.22 29.50
N PHE A 76 10.21 -3.92 29.89
CA PHE A 76 10.91 -4.89 29.05
C PHE A 76 10.48 -6.35 29.27
N ASP A 77 9.42 -6.60 30.07
CA ASP A 77 8.92 -7.96 30.34
C ASP A 77 8.58 -8.73 29.06
N GLU A 78 8.07 -8.03 28.05
CA GLU A 78 7.76 -8.63 26.76
C GLU A 78 9.02 -8.78 25.90
N THR A 79 9.88 -7.77 25.87
CA THR A 79 11.13 -7.77 25.09
C THR A 79 12.03 -8.96 25.41
N VAL A 80 12.14 -9.36 26.69
CA VAL A 80 12.96 -10.52 27.08
C VAL A 80 12.37 -11.86 26.63
N ARG A 81 11.09 -11.88 26.24
CA ARG A 81 10.40 -13.07 25.72
C ARG A 81 10.30 -13.09 24.20
N GLN A 82 10.70 -12.01 23.54
CA GLN A 82 10.68 -11.88 22.09
C GLN A 82 11.93 -12.50 21.47
N GLU A 83 11.76 -13.15 20.33
CA GLU A 83 12.86 -13.62 19.48
C GLU A 83 12.91 -12.78 18.20
N LEU A 84 14.08 -12.24 17.88
CA LEU A 84 14.28 -11.48 16.65
C LEU A 84 14.33 -12.44 15.45
N SER A 85 13.40 -12.25 14.51
CA SER A 85 13.30 -13.05 13.28
C SER A 85 14.07 -12.41 12.13
N GLU A 86 13.82 -11.14 11.87
CA GLU A 86 14.39 -10.40 10.73
C GLU A 86 14.70 -8.95 11.08
N THR A 87 15.68 -8.37 10.40
CA THR A 87 15.99 -6.93 10.47
C THR A 87 16.36 -6.39 9.10
N ALA A 88 15.87 -5.19 8.76
CA ALA A 88 16.25 -4.48 7.54
C ALA A 88 16.42 -2.98 7.81
N VAL A 89 17.37 -2.33 7.12
CA VAL A 89 17.48 -0.87 7.14
C VAL A 89 16.46 -0.31 6.16
N VAL A 90 15.52 0.49 6.66
CA VAL A 90 14.41 1.04 5.85
C VAL A 90 14.63 2.51 5.49
N ALA A 91 15.37 3.25 6.31
CA ALA A 91 15.76 4.64 6.02
C ALA A 91 17.11 4.96 6.68
N GLU A 92 17.86 5.88 6.06
CA GLU A 92 19.13 6.42 6.56
C GLU A 92 19.09 7.95 6.48
N ASP A 93 19.94 8.62 7.26
CA ASP A 93 20.15 10.07 7.22
C ASP A 93 18.87 10.89 7.47
N LEU A 94 18.08 10.51 8.49
CA LEU A 94 16.86 11.25 8.83
C LEU A 94 17.20 12.63 9.40
N SER A 95 16.46 13.63 8.95
CA SER A 95 16.55 14.98 9.47
C SER A 95 15.96 15.10 10.88
N ALA A 96 16.32 16.19 11.58
CA ALA A 96 15.77 16.50 12.90
C ALA A 96 14.23 16.61 12.92
N GLU A 97 13.60 17.02 11.83
CA GLU A 97 12.15 17.11 11.71
C GLU A 97 11.53 15.71 11.55
N GLN A 98 12.12 14.86 10.70
CA GLN A 98 11.71 13.47 10.54
C GLN A 98 11.87 12.67 11.85
N ILE A 99 12.96 12.89 12.61
CA ILE A 99 13.16 12.24 13.91
C ILE A 99 12.08 12.64 14.93
N ARG A 100 11.60 13.90 14.90
CA ARG A 100 10.49 14.33 15.77
C ARG A 100 9.19 13.65 15.40
N SER A 101 9.00 13.36 14.12
CA SER A 101 7.81 12.66 13.64
C SER A 101 7.73 11.24 14.20
N ILE A 102 8.86 10.50 14.25
CA ILE A 102 8.94 9.06 14.63
C ILE A 102 8.22 8.70 15.94
N SER A 103 8.12 9.66 16.87
CA SER A 103 7.30 9.48 18.05
C SER A 103 7.06 10.83 18.72
N GLY A 104 5.80 11.15 18.97
CA GLY A 104 5.42 12.28 19.83
C GLY A 104 6.04 12.19 21.23
N PHE A 105 6.29 10.96 21.74
CA PHE A 105 7.02 10.77 23.00
C PHE A 105 8.48 11.20 22.87
N LEU A 106 9.18 10.78 21.82
CA LEU A 106 10.57 11.20 21.58
C LEU A 106 10.68 12.72 21.44
N SER A 107 9.80 13.32 20.64
CA SER A 107 9.80 14.78 20.46
C SER A 107 9.56 15.54 21.76
N ALA A 108 8.83 14.95 22.72
CA ALA A 108 8.60 15.55 24.03
C ALA A 108 9.74 15.26 25.04
N ALA A 109 10.42 14.11 24.88
CA ALA A 109 11.47 13.65 25.79
C ALA A 109 12.84 14.29 25.48
N LEU A 110 13.09 14.68 24.23
CA LEU A 110 14.38 15.18 23.77
C LEU A 110 14.40 16.69 23.56
N SER A 111 15.54 17.30 23.85
CA SER A 111 15.83 18.69 23.49
C SER A 111 16.25 18.81 22.02
N ASP A 112 16.19 20.02 21.47
CA ASP A 112 16.61 20.29 20.09
C ASP A 112 18.09 19.90 19.83
N GLU A 113 18.96 20.07 20.82
CA GLU A 113 20.39 19.71 20.71
C GLU A 113 20.58 18.18 20.66
N GLU A 114 19.81 17.42 21.44
CA GLU A 114 19.81 15.96 21.41
C GLU A 114 19.27 15.44 20.07
N ILE A 115 18.22 16.06 19.54
CA ILE A 115 17.67 15.71 18.22
C ILE A 115 18.67 16.05 17.12
N GLU A 116 19.37 17.19 17.19
CA GLU A 116 20.43 17.53 16.23
C GLU A 116 21.61 16.54 16.30
N SER A 117 21.96 16.05 17.50
CA SER A 117 22.98 15.01 17.67
C SER A 117 22.56 13.70 17.02
N LEU A 118 21.29 13.28 17.20
CA LEU A 118 20.75 12.09 16.53
C LEU A 118 20.69 12.27 15.01
N ALA A 119 20.36 13.46 14.53
CA ALA A 119 20.28 13.77 13.10
C ALA A 119 21.64 13.74 12.36
N ALA A 120 22.76 13.61 13.07
CA ALA A 120 24.09 13.64 12.47
C ALA A 120 24.41 12.40 11.63
N GLU A 121 24.12 11.21 12.15
CA GLU A 121 24.27 9.92 11.47
C GLU A 121 23.33 8.91 12.14
N ASN A 122 22.25 8.56 11.43
CA ASN A 122 21.17 7.73 11.94
C ASN A 122 20.50 6.89 10.85
N ALA A 123 19.73 5.92 11.29
CA ALA A 123 18.91 5.07 10.44
C ALA A 123 17.65 4.63 11.17
N VAL A 124 16.64 4.23 10.41
CA VAL A 124 15.52 3.43 10.91
C VAL A 124 15.71 2.00 10.45
N VAL A 125 15.63 1.07 11.40
CA VAL A 125 15.76 -0.37 11.17
C VAL A 125 14.42 -1.01 11.49
N SER A 126 13.81 -1.67 10.51
CA SER A 126 12.70 -2.57 10.78
C SER A 126 13.19 -3.84 11.47
N ALA A 127 12.45 -4.32 12.45
CA ALA A 127 12.75 -5.51 13.21
C ALA A 127 11.48 -6.31 13.46
N THR A 128 11.40 -7.48 12.84
CA THR A 128 10.30 -8.43 13.05
C THR A 128 10.67 -9.34 14.21
N VAL A 129 9.84 -9.33 15.24
CA VAL A 129 10.00 -10.17 16.43
C VAL A 129 8.84 -11.12 16.60
N VAL A 130 9.13 -12.33 17.08
CA VAL A 130 8.13 -13.34 17.41
C VAL A 130 7.89 -13.29 18.92
N GLY A 131 6.65 -13.02 19.32
CA GLY A 131 6.22 -13.03 20.71
C GLY A 131 6.06 -14.45 21.28
N SER A 132 5.77 -14.54 22.59
CA SER A 132 5.58 -15.84 23.26
C SER A 132 4.41 -16.66 22.69
N ASP A 133 3.42 -15.98 22.13
CA ASP A 133 2.22 -16.59 21.55
C ASP A 133 2.44 -17.03 20.09
N GLY A 134 3.61 -16.73 19.51
CA GLY A 134 3.98 -17.06 18.13
C GLY A 134 3.62 -15.98 17.11
N ASP A 135 3.00 -14.88 17.55
CA ASP A 135 2.65 -13.76 16.70
C ASP A 135 3.90 -12.95 16.32
N GLU A 136 3.98 -12.58 15.04
CA GLU A 136 5.01 -11.70 14.52
C GLU A 136 4.57 -10.24 14.67
N THR A 137 5.44 -9.40 15.23
CA THR A 137 5.24 -7.95 15.36
C THR A 137 6.46 -7.24 14.80
N GLU A 138 6.24 -6.23 13.96
CA GLU A 138 7.30 -5.39 13.44
C GLU A 138 7.46 -4.12 14.28
N PHE A 139 8.71 -3.75 14.55
CA PHE A 139 9.10 -2.50 15.19
C PHE A 139 10.06 -1.72 14.30
N HIS A 140 9.89 -0.40 14.23
CA HIS A 140 10.83 0.49 13.58
C HIS A 140 11.74 1.14 14.62
N TRP A 141 12.98 0.68 14.67
CA TRP A 141 13.99 1.19 15.59
C TRP A 141 14.72 2.36 14.98
N LEU A 142 14.60 3.54 15.61
CA LEU A 142 15.58 4.60 15.38
C LEU A 142 16.90 4.18 16.02
N VAL A 143 17.96 4.20 15.22
CA VAL A 143 19.34 3.96 15.65
C VAL A 143 20.22 5.13 15.21
N ALA A 144 21.22 5.46 16.02
CA ALA A 144 22.16 6.54 15.72
C ALA A 144 23.56 6.19 16.22
N THR A 145 24.57 6.78 15.63
CA THR A 145 25.95 6.65 16.12
C THR A 145 26.19 7.56 17.31
N ASP A 146 26.86 7.06 18.34
CA ASP A 146 27.35 7.88 19.45
C ASP A 146 28.64 8.66 19.07
N ASP A 147 29.18 9.43 20.02
CA ASP A 147 30.41 10.23 19.83
C ASP A 147 31.65 9.39 19.44
N ASP A 148 31.63 8.08 19.72
CA ASP A 148 32.70 7.13 19.36
C ASP A 148 32.45 6.47 17.99
N GLY A 149 31.32 6.78 17.33
CA GLY A 149 30.91 6.23 16.05
C GLY A 149 30.27 4.84 16.15
N GLU A 150 29.88 4.39 17.35
CA GLU A 150 29.22 3.10 17.53
C GLU A 150 27.70 3.24 17.35
N TRP A 151 27.08 2.36 16.57
CA TRP A 151 25.62 2.32 16.39
C TRP A 151 24.92 1.87 17.67
N ARG A 152 23.97 2.68 18.14
CA ARG A 152 23.19 2.44 19.36
C ARG A 152 21.70 2.56 19.08
N VAL A 153 20.89 1.82 19.84
CA VAL A 153 19.44 1.96 19.77
C VAL A 153 18.97 3.25 20.45
N VAL A 154 18.05 3.97 19.83
CA VAL A 154 17.51 5.22 20.37
C VAL A 154 16.11 4.99 20.91
N TRP A 155 15.20 4.50 20.07
CA TRP A 155 13.83 4.27 20.47
C TRP A 155 13.14 3.31 19.51
N PRO A 156 12.34 2.36 20.02
CA PRO A 156 11.40 1.62 19.21
C PRO A 156 10.15 2.47 18.94
N GLY A 157 9.88 2.75 17.67
CA GLY A 157 8.59 3.23 17.20
C GLY A 157 7.76 2.09 16.61
N ALA A 158 6.45 2.31 16.51
CA ALA A 158 5.67 1.60 15.51
C ALA A 158 6.16 2.06 14.11
N PRO A 159 5.95 1.27 13.05
CA PRO A 159 6.02 1.83 11.72
C PRO A 159 5.10 3.06 11.65
N GLU A 160 5.67 4.20 11.24
CA GLU A 160 4.95 5.46 11.07
C GLU A 160 5.09 5.92 9.63
N GLY A 161 4.11 6.69 9.16
CA GLY A 161 4.07 7.18 7.79
C GLY A 161 2.87 6.63 7.01
N PRO A 162 2.75 7.04 5.75
CA PRO A 162 1.58 6.72 4.93
C PRO A 162 1.39 5.22 4.69
N VAL A 163 2.50 4.48 4.47
CA VAL A 163 2.48 3.03 4.26
C VAL A 163 2.00 2.30 5.51
N ALA A 164 2.52 2.70 6.69
CA ALA A 164 2.17 2.08 7.95
C ALA A 164 0.68 2.19 8.28
N ALA A 165 0.02 3.29 7.88
CA ALA A 165 -1.43 3.44 8.08
C ALA A 165 -2.24 2.39 7.29
N VAL A 166 -1.79 2.03 6.09
CA VAL A 166 -2.43 1.00 5.25
C VAL A 166 -2.09 -0.40 5.73
N GLU A 167 -0.84 -0.63 6.15
CA GLU A 167 -0.43 -1.90 6.76
C GLU A 167 -1.21 -2.17 8.04
N GLU A 168 -1.40 -1.15 8.89
CA GLU A 168 -2.22 -1.23 10.09
C GLU A 168 -3.67 -1.59 9.76
N TYR A 169 -4.24 -1.02 8.70
CA TYR A 169 -5.58 -1.36 8.24
C TYR A 169 -5.70 -2.85 7.91
N TYR A 170 -4.80 -3.40 7.08
CA TYR A 170 -4.86 -4.81 6.69
C TYR A 170 -4.46 -5.76 7.82
N ARG A 171 -3.54 -5.35 8.70
CA ARG A 171 -3.17 -6.11 9.90
C ARG A 171 -4.36 -6.25 10.86
N ARG A 172 -5.15 -5.20 11.05
CA ARG A 172 -6.40 -5.27 11.83
C ARG A 172 -7.47 -6.08 11.12
N ALA A 173 -7.56 -5.98 9.79
CA ALA A 173 -8.45 -6.81 9.00
C ALA A 173 -8.14 -8.30 9.20
N SER A 174 -6.87 -8.71 9.06
CA SER A 174 -6.46 -10.11 9.20
C SER A 174 -6.62 -10.66 10.62
N ALA A 175 -6.50 -9.79 11.64
CA ALA A 175 -6.69 -10.15 13.05
C ALA A 175 -8.15 -10.19 13.49
N SER A 176 -9.07 -9.63 12.69
CA SER A 176 -10.48 -9.53 13.03
C SER A 176 -11.22 -10.85 12.79
N GLU A 177 -12.12 -11.21 13.71
CA GLU A 177 -12.93 -12.43 13.59
C GLU A 177 -13.95 -12.35 12.44
N ASP A 178 -14.49 -11.15 12.23
CA ASP A 178 -15.47 -10.83 11.19
C ASP A 178 -15.48 -9.34 10.84
N SER A 179 -16.31 -8.95 9.87
CA SER A 179 -16.41 -7.58 9.39
C SER A 179 -17.08 -6.61 10.37
N GLU A 180 -17.87 -7.09 11.33
CA GLU A 180 -18.43 -6.22 12.38
C GLU A 180 -17.32 -5.83 13.38
N ALA A 181 -16.51 -6.79 13.80
CA ALA A 181 -15.34 -6.52 14.64
C ALA A 181 -14.34 -5.58 13.93
N PHE A 182 -14.08 -5.83 12.65
CA PHE A 182 -13.16 -4.99 11.88
C PHE A 182 -13.71 -3.56 11.67
N ALA A 183 -15.02 -3.39 11.52
CA ALA A 183 -15.62 -2.07 11.37
C ALA A 183 -15.34 -1.15 12.58
N ASP A 184 -15.37 -1.68 13.81
CA ASP A 184 -14.99 -0.93 15.01
C ASP A 184 -13.52 -0.48 14.95
N ASP A 185 -12.63 -1.34 14.43
CA ASP A 185 -11.22 -1.02 14.22
C ASP A 185 -11.03 0.06 13.15
N VAL A 186 -11.78 0.00 12.05
CA VAL A 186 -11.76 1.03 10.99
C VAL A 186 -12.12 2.40 11.56
N ILE A 187 -13.11 2.50 12.45
CA ILE A 187 -13.47 3.78 13.10
C ILE A 187 -12.29 4.35 13.89
N ALA A 188 -11.46 3.50 14.51
CA ALA A 188 -10.33 3.92 15.32
C ALA A 188 -9.11 4.39 14.49
N ILE A 189 -8.94 3.88 13.27
CA ILE A 189 -7.77 4.18 12.42
C ILE A 189 -8.09 5.12 11.25
N ALA A 190 -9.38 5.37 10.97
CA ALA A 190 -9.80 6.28 9.92
C ALA A 190 -9.56 7.73 10.30
N HIS A 191 -9.20 8.55 9.30
CA HIS A 191 -9.06 9.99 9.49
C HIS A 191 -10.41 10.60 9.91
N PRO A 192 -10.49 11.63 10.77
CA PRO A 192 -11.77 12.21 11.20
C PRO A 192 -12.69 12.70 10.07
N ALA A 193 -12.09 13.19 8.99
CA ALA A 193 -12.81 13.58 7.77
C ALA A 193 -13.17 12.39 6.86
N SER A 194 -12.68 11.19 7.14
CA SER A 194 -12.91 10.01 6.30
C SER A 194 -14.40 9.62 6.27
N PRO A 195 -14.94 9.26 5.10
CA PRO A 195 -16.23 8.60 5.02
C PRO A 195 -16.24 7.18 5.60
N LEU A 196 -15.07 6.56 5.82
CA LEU A 196 -14.96 5.15 6.26
C LEU A 196 -15.62 4.93 7.61
N SER A 197 -15.53 5.86 8.56
CA SER A 197 -16.18 5.70 9.87
C SER A 197 -17.71 5.58 9.71
N ARG A 198 -18.32 6.35 8.80
CA ARG A 198 -19.76 6.23 8.50
C ARG A 198 -20.09 4.92 7.80
N VAL A 199 -19.24 4.48 6.87
CA VAL A 199 -19.41 3.17 6.19
C VAL A 199 -19.30 2.02 7.19
N ALA A 200 -18.38 2.09 8.14
CA ALA A 200 -18.22 1.14 9.23
C ALA A 200 -19.43 1.10 10.16
N GLU A 201 -19.98 2.25 10.54
CA GLU A 201 -21.18 2.30 11.38
C GLU A 201 -22.44 1.80 10.64
N ASP A 202 -22.62 2.19 9.37
CA ASP A 202 -23.86 1.95 8.63
C ASP A 202 -23.89 0.62 7.88
N VAL A 203 -22.74 0.17 7.35
CA VAL A 203 -22.63 -1.01 6.47
C VAL A 203 -21.34 -1.82 6.73
N PRO A 204 -21.17 -2.44 7.91
CA PRO A 204 -19.96 -3.23 8.25
C PRO A 204 -19.60 -4.31 7.22
N MET A 205 -20.62 -4.94 6.61
CA MET A 205 -20.44 -6.00 5.60
C MET A 205 -19.64 -5.56 4.36
N THR A 206 -19.44 -4.25 4.13
CA THR A 206 -18.51 -3.74 3.10
C THR A 206 -17.10 -4.29 3.29
N PHE A 207 -16.70 -4.58 4.52
CA PHE A 207 -15.35 -5.04 4.82
C PHE A 207 -15.18 -6.56 4.78
N ASP A 208 -16.22 -7.33 4.43
CA ASP A 208 -16.18 -8.80 4.31
C ASP A 208 -15.05 -9.31 3.40
N ALA A 209 -14.68 -8.53 2.38
CA ALA A 209 -13.57 -8.86 1.50
C ALA A 209 -12.23 -8.61 2.19
N ALA A 210 -12.08 -7.47 2.89
CA ALA A 210 -10.84 -7.07 3.55
C ALA A 210 -10.40 -8.07 4.63
N VAL A 211 -11.33 -8.60 5.44
CA VAL A 211 -11.04 -9.65 6.45
C VAL A 211 -10.57 -10.99 5.84
N ARG A 212 -10.68 -11.16 4.51
CA ARG A 212 -10.25 -12.37 3.78
C ARG A 212 -9.07 -12.11 2.86
N GLN A 213 -8.45 -10.93 2.96
CA GLN A 213 -7.36 -10.50 2.12
C GLN A 213 -6.07 -10.45 2.93
N ASP A 214 -5.00 -10.97 2.35
CA ASP A 214 -3.64 -10.83 2.87
C ASP A 214 -2.91 -9.73 2.10
N LEU A 215 -2.27 -8.82 2.84
CA LEU A 215 -1.45 -7.77 2.24
C LEU A 215 -0.12 -8.35 1.75
N SER A 216 0.20 -8.13 0.48
CA SER A 216 1.41 -8.64 -0.16
C SER A 216 2.47 -7.56 -0.39
N GLU A 217 2.06 -6.34 -0.76
CA GLU A 217 2.99 -5.27 -1.11
C GLU A 217 2.35 -3.89 -0.86
N THR A 218 3.16 -2.92 -0.43
CA THR A 218 2.77 -1.52 -0.22
C THR A 218 3.83 -0.57 -0.77
N ALA A 219 3.41 0.55 -1.36
CA ALA A 219 4.32 1.61 -1.79
C ALA A 219 3.65 2.98 -1.84
N VAL A 220 4.41 4.06 -1.58
CA VAL A 220 3.93 5.43 -1.82
C VAL A 220 4.00 5.74 -3.31
N VAL A 221 2.86 6.12 -3.90
CA VAL A 221 2.74 6.41 -5.34
C VAL A 221 2.70 7.92 -5.58
N ALA A 222 2.10 8.67 -4.66
CA ALA A 222 2.02 10.13 -4.72
C ALA A 222 1.95 10.73 -3.31
N GLU A 223 2.43 11.95 -3.17
CA GLU A 223 2.40 12.74 -1.93
C GLU A 223 1.93 14.15 -2.26
N ASP A 224 1.44 14.87 -1.24
CA ASP A 224 1.05 16.28 -1.33
C ASP A 224 -0.04 16.57 -2.38
N LEU A 225 -1.08 15.74 -2.44
CA LEU A 225 -2.17 15.95 -3.39
C LEU A 225 -2.96 17.21 -3.02
N SER A 226 -3.23 18.02 -4.04
CA SER A 226 -4.12 19.17 -3.89
C SER A 226 -5.58 18.76 -3.67
N ALA A 227 -6.38 19.68 -3.14
CA ALA A 227 -7.82 19.47 -2.96
C ALA A 227 -8.54 19.06 -4.27
N ASP A 228 -8.11 19.57 -5.43
CA ASP A 228 -8.69 19.21 -6.73
C ASP A 228 -8.28 17.80 -7.18
N GLU A 229 -7.06 17.37 -6.87
CA GLU A 229 -6.60 16.00 -7.11
C GLU A 229 -7.34 15.01 -6.21
N ILE A 230 -7.52 15.32 -4.91
CA ILE A 230 -8.29 14.50 -3.97
C ILE A 230 -9.74 14.31 -4.46
N ARG A 231 -10.40 15.39 -4.94
CA ARG A 231 -11.75 15.31 -5.52
C ARG A 231 -11.81 14.40 -6.75
N SER A 232 -10.71 14.29 -7.48
CA SER A 232 -10.63 13.50 -8.71
C SER A 232 -10.41 12.00 -8.44
N ILE A 233 -9.92 11.62 -7.24
CA ILE A 233 -9.73 10.20 -6.85
C ILE A 233 -11.05 9.43 -6.88
N SER A 234 -12.13 10.04 -6.37
CA SER A 234 -13.43 9.38 -6.33
C SER A 234 -14.57 10.38 -6.33
N GLY A 235 -15.52 10.18 -7.24
CA GLY A 235 -16.77 10.93 -7.25
C GLY A 235 -17.58 10.75 -5.96
N PHE A 236 -17.42 9.62 -5.26
CA PHE A 236 -18.02 9.41 -3.94
C PHE A 236 -17.36 10.31 -2.90
N LEU A 237 -16.02 10.34 -2.83
CA LEU A 237 -15.30 11.21 -1.90
C LEU A 237 -15.68 12.68 -2.11
N SER A 238 -15.65 13.13 -3.37
CA SER A 238 -16.01 14.50 -3.70
C SER A 238 -17.45 14.86 -3.32
N ALA A 239 -18.36 13.89 -3.22
CA ALA A 239 -19.74 14.11 -2.81
C ALA A 239 -19.95 13.95 -1.30
N ALA A 240 -19.13 13.14 -0.64
CA ALA A 240 -19.24 12.80 0.78
C ALA A 240 -18.58 13.83 1.70
N LEU A 241 -17.65 14.62 1.17
CA LEU A 241 -16.84 15.58 1.92
C LEU A 241 -17.19 17.03 1.57
N SER A 242 -17.14 17.89 2.57
CA SER A 242 -17.18 19.35 2.41
C SER A 242 -15.83 19.89 1.94
N ASP A 243 -15.82 21.14 1.43
CA ASP A 243 -14.57 21.79 1.03
C ASP A 243 -13.57 21.93 2.20
N GLU A 244 -14.05 22.18 3.42
CA GLU A 244 -13.18 22.28 4.61
C GLU A 244 -12.54 20.93 4.97
N GLU A 245 -13.31 19.83 4.89
CA GLU A 245 -12.80 18.47 5.08
C GLU A 245 -11.75 18.10 4.02
N ILE A 246 -11.99 18.47 2.74
CA ILE A 246 -11.02 18.22 1.67
C ILE A 246 -9.74 19.07 1.86
N GLU A 247 -9.87 20.33 2.27
CA GLU A 247 -8.70 21.17 2.56
C GLU A 247 -7.89 20.66 3.76
N SER A 248 -8.55 20.10 4.78
CA SER A 248 -7.87 19.41 5.88
C SER A 248 -7.08 18.20 5.39
N LEU A 249 -7.67 17.36 4.53
CA LEU A 249 -6.95 16.24 3.91
C LEU A 249 -5.81 16.72 3.00
N ALA A 250 -5.96 17.85 2.32
CA ALA A 250 -4.95 18.41 1.44
C ALA A 250 -3.73 19.00 2.17
N ALA A 251 -3.77 19.10 3.51
CA ALA A 251 -2.68 19.70 4.30
C ALA A 251 -1.40 18.85 4.26
N GLU A 252 -1.54 17.54 4.50
CA GLU A 252 -0.46 16.55 4.43
C GLU A 252 -1.10 15.18 4.15
N ASN A 253 -0.82 14.63 2.97
CA ASN A 253 -1.43 13.39 2.49
C ASN A 253 -0.54 12.64 1.51
N ALA A 254 -0.89 11.38 1.29
CA ALA A 254 -0.27 10.52 0.30
C ALA A 254 -1.28 9.54 -0.30
N VAL A 255 -0.92 8.99 -1.45
CA VAL A 255 -1.56 7.82 -2.04
C VAL A 255 -0.60 6.64 -1.94
N VAL A 256 -1.07 5.58 -1.30
CA VAL A 256 -0.33 4.32 -1.10
C VAL A 256 -0.96 3.24 -1.97
N SER A 257 -0.19 2.61 -2.85
CA SER A 257 -0.61 1.36 -3.48
C SER A 257 -0.52 0.23 -2.46
N ALA A 258 -1.52 -0.64 -2.45
CA ALA A 258 -1.57 -1.84 -1.65
C ALA A 258 -2.04 -3.02 -2.52
N THR A 259 -1.17 -3.99 -2.73
CA THR A 259 -1.52 -5.24 -3.41
C THR A 259 -1.95 -6.26 -2.38
N VAL A 260 -3.16 -6.78 -2.54
CA VAL A 260 -3.73 -7.80 -1.67
C VAL A 260 -4.02 -9.07 -2.45
N VAL A 261 -3.94 -10.19 -1.75
CA VAL A 261 -4.26 -11.52 -2.26
C VAL A 261 -5.49 -12.03 -1.51
N ASP A 262 -6.52 -12.44 -2.23
CA ASP A 262 -7.68 -13.06 -1.60
C ASP A 262 -7.50 -14.56 -1.34
N THR A 263 -8.52 -15.20 -0.76
CA THR A 263 -8.47 -16.63 -0.44
C THR A 263 -8.32 -17.56 -1.65
N ASP A 264 -8.65 -17.07 -2.84
CA ASP A 264 -8.53 -17.81 -4.10
C ASP A 264 -7.16 -17.58 -4.77
N GLY A 265 -6.34 -16.69 -4.21
CA GLY A 265 -5.01 -16.36 -4.68
C GLY A 265 -4.99 -15.23 -5.73
N ASP A 266 -6.11 -14.53 -5.91
CA ASP A 266 -6.20 -13.43 -6.87
C ASP A 266 -5.61 -12.15 -6.28
N GLU A 267 -4.67 -11.57 -7.01
CA GLU A 267 -4.06 -10.28 -6.68
C GLU A 267 -4.95 -9.12 -7.14
N THR A 268 -5.22 -8.19 -6.23
CA THR A 268 -5.87 -6.91 -6.52
C THR A 268 -5.06 -5.77 -5.92
N GLU A 269 -4.84 -4.71 -6.69
CA GLU A 269 -4.19 -3.50 -6.19
C GLU A 269 -5.26 -2.46 -5.80
N PHE A 270 -5.05 -1.78 -4.68
CA PHE A 270 -5.85 -0.64 -4.23
C PHE A 270 -4.94 0.58 -4.06
N ARG A 271 -5.42 1.76 -4.49
CA ARG A 271 -4.77 3.04 -4.17
C ARG A 271 -5.46 3.69 -2.99
N TRP A 272 -4.84 3.62 -1.82
CA TRP A 272 -5.32 4.20 -0.59
C TRP A 272 -4.93 5.66 -0.48
N LEU A 273 -5.92 6.54 -0.31
CA LEU A 273 -5.66 7.89 0.20
C LEU A 273 -5.46 7.79 1.71
N VAL A 274 -4.36 8.37 2.20
CA VAL A 274 -4.02 8.52 3.62
C VAL A 274 -3.67 9.97 3.90
N ALA A 275 -3.94 10.45 5.10
CA ALA A 275 -3.66 11.83 5.51
C ALA A 275 -3.36 11.89 7.01
N THR A 276 -2.60 12.90 7.42
CA THR A 276 -2.36 13.15 8.85
C THR A 276 -3.55 13.83 9.50
N ASP A 277 -3.92 13.43 10.71
CA ASP A 277 -4.88 14.17 11.53
C ASP A 277 -4.25 15.42 12.20
N ASP A 278 -5.04 16.12 13.03
CA ASP A 278 -4.59 17.33 13.74
C ASP A 278 -3.40 17.09 14.69
N ASP A 279 -3.15 15.84 15.08
CA ASP A 279 -2.03 15.44 15.94
C ASP A 279 -0.81 14.98 15.12
N GLY A 280 -0.90 15.00 13.78
CA GLY A 280 0.15 14.58 12.86
C GLY A 280 0.20 13.06 12.63
N GLU A 281 -0.80 12.30 13.08
CA GLU A 281 -0.82 10.84 12.93
C GLU A 281 -1.41 10.46 11.56
N TRP A 282 -0.69 9.60 10.81
CA TRP A 282 -1.16 9.09 9.52
C TRP A 282 -2.35 8.15 9.69
N ARG A 283 -3.45 8.47 9.00
CA ARG A 283 -4.73 7.75 9.08
C ARG A 283 -5.22 7.37 7.70
N VAL A 284 -5.95 6.26 7.61
CA VAL A 284 -6.61 5.87 6.35
C VAL A 284 -7.80 6.77 6.05
N VAL A 285 -7.92 7.22 4.80
CA VAL A 285 -9.01 8.11 4.39
C VAL A 285 -9.99 7.35 3.51
N TRP A 286 -9.52 6.75 2.42
CA TRP A 286 -10.41 6.06 1.49
C TRP A 286 -9.64 5.12 0.57
N PRO A 287 -10.10 3.87 0.38
CA PRO A 287 -9.60 3.04 -0.68
C PRO A 287 -10.15 3.55 -2.01
N GLY A 288 -9.25 3.83 -2.96
CA GLY A 288 -9.61 3.99 -4.36
C GLY A 288 -10.33 2.76 -4.89
N ALA A 289 -10.91 2.88 -6.08
CA ALA A 289 -11.43 1.69 -6.77
C ALA A 289 -10.27 0.68 -6.96
N PRO A 290 -10.56 -0.63 -6.90
CA PRO A 290 -9.54 -1.62 -7.24
C PRO A 290 -8.98 -1.32 -8.64
N GLU A 291 -7.67 -1.38 -8.78
CA GLU A 291 -6.95 -1.19 -10.03
C GLU A 291 -6.50 -2.55 -10.59
N GLY A 292 -6.04 -2.54 -11.84
CA GLY A 292 -5.49 -3.72 -12.49
C GLY A 292 -6.36 -4.38 -13.57
N PRO A 293 -5.85 -5.46 -14.17
CA PRO A 293 -6.51 -6.18 -15.27
C PRO A 293 -7.95 -6.60 -14.99
N VAL A 294 -8.20 -7.14 -13.80
CA VAL A 294 -9.53 -7.64 -13.41
C VAL A 294 -10.51 -6.49 -13.20
N ALA A 295 -10.04 -5.34 -12.71
CA ALA A 295 -10.88 -4.19 -12.41
C ALA A 295 -11.57 -3.63 -13.66
N VAL A 296 -10.85 -3.46 -14.77
CA VAL A 296 -11.46 -2.97 -16.03
C VAL A 296 -12.49 -3.94 -16.59
N VAL A 297 -12.29 -5.25 -16.41
CA VAL A 297 -13.26 -6.27 -16.84
C VAL A 297 -14.50 -6.28 -15.93
N ARG A 298 -14.32 -6.15 -14.61
CA ARG A 298 -15.44 -5.99 -13.66
C ARG A 298 -16.26 -4.74 -13.98
N GLU A 299 -15.59 -3.62 -14.29
CA GLU A 299 -16.22 -2.37 -14.69
C GLU A 299 -17.03 -2.50 -15.99
N TYR A 300 -16.51 -3.23 -16.98
CA TYR A 300 -17.24 -3.56 -18.21
C TYR A 300 -18.57 -4.26 -17.92
N TYR A 301 -18.56 -5.34 -17.12
CA TYR A 301 -19.79 -6.08 -16.81
C TYR A 301 -20.75 -5.29 -15.91
N ARG A 302 -20.23 -4.45 -15.01
CA ARG A 302 -21.04 -3.54 -14.20
C ARG A 302 -21.80 -2.55 -15.08
N ARG A 303 -21.09 -1.83 -15.96
CA ARG A 303 -21.73 -0.89 -16.92
C ARG A 303 -22.68 -1.61 -17.86
N ALA A 304 -22.38 -2.83 -18.28
CA ALA A 304 -23.28 -3.64 -19.10
C ALA A 304 -24.62 -3.87 -18.39
N GLY A 305 -24.59 -4.23 -17.10
CA GLY A 305 -25.79 -4.48 -16.30
C GLY A 305 -26.61 -3.22 -16.00
N GLU A 306 -25.96 -2.06 -15.90
CA GLU A 306 -26.60 -0.76 -15.63
C GLU A 306 -27.15 -0.07 -16.89
N ALA A 307 -26.57 -0.35 -18.06
CA ALA A 307 -26.91 0.33 -19.29
C ALA A 307 -28.35 0.06 -19.75
N GLU A 308 -29.09 1.13 -20.06
CA GLU A 308 -30.49 1.07 -20.49
C GLU A 308 -30.67 0.45 -21.89
N SER A 309 -29.64 0.53 -22.74
CA SER A 309 -29.66 0.00 -24.11
C SER A 309 -28.28 -0.43 -24.58
N ALA A 310 -28.23 -1.22 -25.65
CA ALA A 310 -26.97 -1.61 -26.31
C ALA A 310 -26.18 -0.40 -26.82
N THR A 311 -26.87 0.66 -27.27
CA THR A 311 -26.23 1.90 -27.72
C THR A 311 -25.60 2.67 -26.57
N ALA A 312 -26.29 2.78 -25.43
CA ALA A 312 -25.74 3.43 -24.24
C ALA A 312 -24.49 2.66 -23.75
N PHE A 313 -24.56 1.33 -23.71
CA PHE A 313 -23.42 0.53 -23.31
C PHE A 313 -22.25 0.61 -24.30
N ALA A 314 -22.52 0.70 -25.61
CA ALA A 314 -21.47 0.86 -26.61
C ALA A 314 -20.66 2.17 -26.43
N GLU A 315 -21.30 3.24 -25.95
CA GLU A 315 -20.59 4.48 -25.60
C GLU A 315 -19.65 4.26 -24.40
N ASP A 316 -20.08 3.48 -23.40
CA ASP A 316 -19.24 3.08 -22.27
C ASP A 316 -18.06 2.20 -22.69
N VAL A 317 -18.28 1.25 -23.60
CA VAL A 317 -17.22 0.38 -24.13
C VAL A 317 -16.12 1.20 -24.81
N ALA A 318 -16.48 2.23 -25.57
CA ALA A 318 -15.49 3.11 -26.20
C ALA A 318 -14.63 3.87 -25.17
N ALA A 319 -15.16 4.15 -23.98
CA ALA A 319 -14.40 4.78 -22.89
C ALA A 319 -13.51 3.78 -22.12
N LEU A 320 -13.84 2.48 -22.15
CA LEU A 320 -13.07 1.41 -21.51
C LEU A 320 -12.03 0.76 -22.43
N ALA A 321 -12.17 0.94 -23.74
CA ALA A 321 -11.32 0.32 -24.75
C ALA A 321 -9.95 1.00 -24.85
N HIS A 322 -8.93 0.18 -25.06
CA HIS A 322 -7.57 0.64 -25.32
C HIS A 322 -7.53 1.38 -26.67
N ARG A 323 -6.73 2.45 -26.83
CA ARG A 323 -6.68 3.20 -28.10
C ARG A 323 -6.33 2.36 -29.33
N ALA A 324 -5.57 1.29 -29.13
CA ALA A 324 -5.17 0.34 -30.17
C ALA A 324 -6.18 -0.81 -30.38
N SER A 325 -7.26 -0.83 -29.60
CA SER A 325 -8.32 -1.84 -29.70
C SER A 325 -9.31 -1.49 -30.81
N PRO A 326 -9.77 -2.49 -31.59
CA PRO A 326 -10.89 -2.29 -32.51
C PRO A 326 -12.26 -2.20 -31.78
N LEU A 327 -12.32 -2.42 -30.46
CA LEU A 327 -13.58 -2.41 -29.70
C LEU A 327 -14.33 -1.09 -29.80
N SER A 328 -13.62 0.05 -29.80
CA SER A 328 -14.24 1.38 -29.95
C SER A 328 -14.98 1.53 -31.29
N GLU A 329 -14.37 1.04 -32.37
CA GLU A 329 -15.00 1.05 -33.71
C GLU A 329 -16.16 0.07 -33.79
N VAL A 330 -15.98 -1.15 -33.27
CA VAL A 330 -17.05 -2.17 -33.22
C VAL A 330 -18.24 -1.69 -32.41
N ALA A 331 -18.02 -1.00 -31.28
CA ALA A 331 -19.05 -0.42 -30.46
C ALA A 331 -19.84 0.67 -31.22
N ALA A 332 -19.15 1.54 -31.97
CA ALA A 332 -19.79 2.55 -32.79
C ALA A 332 -20.61 1.96 -33.96
N ASP A 333 -20.06 0.96 -34.66
CA ASP A 333 -20.65 0.40 -35.87
C ASP A 333 -21.75 -0.64 -35.60
N VAL A 334 -21.58 -1.44 -34.54
CA VAL A 334 -22.48 -2.55 -34.21
C VAL A 334 -22.80 -2.59 -32.70
N PRO A 335 -23.52 -1.59 -32.15
CA PRO A 335 -23.87 -1.58 -30.72
C PRO A 335 -24.59 -2.83 -30.23
N GLY A 336 -25.41 -3.45 -31.09
CA GLY A 336 -26.16 -4.66 -30.78
C GLY A 336 -25.30 -5.90 -30.48
N LEU A 337 -23.99 -5.86 -30.76
CA LEU A 337 -23.06 -6.95 -30.44
C LEU A 337 -22.88 -7.10 -28.92
N PHE A 338 -23.00 -5.99 -28.18
CA PHE A 338 -22.84 -5.95 -26.71
C PHE A 338 -24.13 -6.27 -25.95
N ASP A 339 -25.23 -6.52 -26.65
CA ASP A 339 -26.54 -6.79 -26.05
C ASP A 339 -26.56 -8.12 -25.28
N GLY A 340 -25.63 -9.04 -25.60
CA GLY A 340 -25.39 -10.26 -24.82
C GLY A 340 -24.76 -9.98 -23.46
N ALA A 341 -23.75 -9.11 -23.39
CA ALA A 341 -23.05 -8.78 -22.15
C ALA A 341 -23.99 -8.11 -21.13
N ARG A 342 -24.93 -7.28 -21.58
CA ARG A 342 -25.98 -6.67 -20.73
C ARG A 342 -26.89 -7.69 -20.03
N ARG A 343 -26.94 -8.91 -20.54
CA ARG A 343 -27.75 -10.02 -20.01
C ARG A 343 -26.92 -11.04 -19.25
N GLN A 344 -25.63 -10.78 -19.08
CA GLN A 344 -24.69 -11.62 -18.35
C GLN A 344 -24.47 -11.06 -16.95
N ARG A 345 -24.32 -11.95 -15.98
CA ARG A 345 -23.83 -11.62 -14.65
C ARG A 345 -22.44 -12.17 -14.49
N LEU A 346 -21.47 -11.31 -14.15
CA LEU A 346 -20.14 -11.75 -13.79
C LEU A 346 -20.22 -12.56 -12.48
N ILE A 347 -19.66 -13.76 -12.49
CA ILE A 347 -19.57 -14.66 -11.34
C ILE A 347 -18.16 -14.60 -10.76
N GLU A 348 -17.16 -14.71 -11.62
CA GLU A 348 -15.74 -14.80 -11.24
C GLU A 348 -14.88 -14.12 -12.31
N ALA A 349 -13.74 -13.57 -11.91
CA ALA A 349 -12.77 -12.96 -12.81
C ALA A 349 -11.37 -13.07 -12.22
N ALA A 350 -10.44 -13.69 -12.95
CA ALA A 350 -9.08 -13.97 -12.50
C ALA A 350 -8.06 -13.74 -13.63
N VAL A 351 -6.84 -13.34 -13.29
CA VAL A 351 -5.74 -13.21 -14.25
C VAL A 351 -5.14 -14.59 -14.51
N VAL A 352 -5.27 -15.10 -15.75
CA VAL A 352 -4.73 -16.42 -16.13
C VAL A 352 -3.38 -16.34 -16.83
N ALA A 353 -3.00 -15.17 -17.33
CA ALA A 353 -1.66 -14.88 -17.84
C ALA A 353 -1.34 -13.39 -17.76
N ARG A 354 -0.08 -13.05 -17.49
CA ARG A 354 0.50 -11.70 -17.63
C ARG A 354 1.60 -11.73 -18.69
N ASP A 355 1.84 -10.57 -19.30
CA ASP A 355 2.94 -10.31 -20.23
C ASP A 355 3.01 -11.31 -21.39
N VAL A 356 1.85 -11.57 -22.02
CA VAL A 356 1.82 -12.48 -23.15
C VAL A 356 2.47 -11.85 -24.38
N ASP A 357 3.23 -12.64 -25.11
CA ASP A 357 3.98 -12.15 -26.26
C ASP A 357 3.08 -11.76 -27.45
N ALA A 358 3.66 -11.05 -28.40
CA ALA A 358 2.97 -10.59 -29.60
C ALA A 358 2.40 -11.72 -30.48
N GLU A 359 2.89 -12.96 -30.36
CA GLU A 359 2.33 -14.12 -31.07
C GLU A 359 1.05 -14.59 -30.38
N ARG A 360 1.07 -14.67 -29.04
CA ARG A 360 -0.09 -14.98 -28.22
C ARG A 360 -1.18 -13.92 -28.38
N VAL A 361 -0.83 -12.64 -28.37
CA VAL A 361 -1.75 -11.52 -28.65
C VAL A 361 -2.42 -11.67 -30.02
N ARG A 362 -1.65 -11.95 -31.08
CA ARG A 362 -2.20 -12.21 -32.43
C ARG A 362 -3.12 -13.42 -32.48
N SER A 363 -2.85 -14.44 -31.66
CA SER A 363 -3.63 -15.68 -31.61
C SER A 363 -4.92 -15.58 -30.80
N SER A 364 -5.16 -14.47 -30.09
CA SER A 364 -6.38 -14.25 -29.30
C SER A 364 -7.64 -14.37 -30.15
N SER A 365 -7.63 -13.78 -31.36
CA SER A 365 -8.74 -13.84 -32.31
C SER A 365 -8.28 -13.55 -33.73
N ASP A 366 -8.80 -14.32 -34.70
CA ASP A 366 -8.59 -14.07 -36.13
C ASP A 366 -9.11 -12.68 -36.56
N PHE A 367 -10.15 -12.18 -35.89
CA PHE A 367 -10.69 -10.84 -36.15
C PHE A 367 -9.71 -9.77 -35.67
N PHE A 368 -9.25 -9.88 -34.42
CA PHE A 368 -8.31 -8.93 -33.83
C PHE A 368 -7.01 -8.86 -34.63
N SER A 369 -6.45 -10.02 -35.00
CA SER A 369 -5.24 -10.14 -35.83
C SER A 369 -5.38 -9.46 -37.20
N GLY A 370 -6.59 -9.43 -37.77
CA GLY A 370 -6.86 -8.75 -39.03
C GLY A 370 -7.15 -7.25 -38.90
N ALA A 371 -7.54 -6.79 -37.71
CA ALA A 371 -7.93 -5.41 -37.43
C ALA A 371 -6.79 -4.58 -36.84
N ALA A 372 -5.96 -5.16 -35.98
CA ALA A 372 -4.80 -4.51 -35.39
C ALA A 372 -3.59 -4.57 -36.32
N ASP A 373 -2.83 -3.48 -36.40
CA ASP A 373 -1.53 -3.47 -37.08
C ASP A 373 -0.40 -3.97 -36.15
N ASP A 374 0.78 -4.18 -36.73
CA ASP A 374 1.92 -4.70 -35.97
C ASP A 374 2.37 -3.74 -34.85
N GLU A 375 2.19 -2.43 -35.01
CA GLU A 375 2.53 -1.42 -34.00
C GLU A 375 1.55 -1.47 -32.81
N ALA A 376 0.26 -1.60 -33.08
CA ALA A 376 -0.77 -1.84 -32.08
C ALA A 376 -0.49 -3.12 -31.28
N ILE A 377 -0.14 -4.21 -31.98
CA ILE A 377 0.19 -5.49 -31.35
C ILE A 377 1.45 -5.38 -30.49
N GLU A 378 2.50 -4.70 -30.98
CA GLU A 378 3.71 -4.48 -30.19
C GLU A 378 3.45 -3.61 -28.96
N THR A 379 2.59 -2.60 -29.07
CA THR A 379 2.18 -1.74 -27.94
C THR A 379 1.47 -2.55 -26.87
N ILE A 380 0.51 -3.39 -27.27
CA ILE A 380 -0.21 -4.28 -26.34
C ILE A 380 0.73 -5.36 -25.77
N ALA A 381 1.65 -5.89 -26.57
CA ALA A 381 2.60 -6.91 -26.11
C ALA A 381 3.65 -6.39 -25.12
N ALA A 382 3.80 -5.06 -24.98
CA ALA A 382 4.74 -4.47 -24.03
C ALA A 382 4.34 -4.73 -22.58
N GLU A 383 3.03 -4.66 -22.29
CA GLU A 383 2.44 -4.95 -20.99
C GLU A 383 0.98 -5.33 -21.21
N ASN A 384 0.57 -6.52 -20.74
CA ASN A 384 -0.82 -6.99 -20.89
C ASN A 384 -1.15 -8.10 -19.90
N ALA A 385 -2.43 -8.44 -19.85
CA ALA A 385 -2.91 -9.60 -19.14
C ALA A 385 -4.08 -10.27 -19.89
N ILE A 386 -4.22 -11.57 -19.68
CA ILE A 386 -5.42 -12.33 -20.03
C ILE A 386 -6.21 -12.56 -18.76
N VAL A 387 -7.44 -12.06 -18.73
CA VAL A 387 -8.39 -12.21 -17.63
C VAL A 387 -9.44 -13.23 -18.04
N SER A 388 -9.47 -14.39 -17.38
CA SER A 388 -10.58 -15.34 -17.53
C SER A 388 -11.75 -14.87 -16.69
N VAL A 389 -12.96 -14.91 -17.24
CA VAL A 389 -14.19 -14.60 -16.53
C VAL A 389 -15.20 -15.72 -16.67
N THR A 390 -15.86 -16.04 -15.56
CA THR A 390 -17.05 -16.90 -15.56
C THR A 390 -18.28 -16.00 -15.53
N VAL A 391 -19.16 -16.15 -16.52
CA VAL A 391 -20.40 -15.38 -16.60
C VAL A 391 -21.62 -16.30 -16.65
N ALA A 392 -22.69 -15.89 -15.98
CA ALA A 392 -23.99 -16.55 -16.05
C ALA A 392 -24.92 -15.79 -17.00
N GLY A 393 -25.46 -16.47 -18.01
CA GLY A 393 -26.49 -15.91 -18.89
C GLY A 393 -27.89 -15.88 -18.27
N GLU A 394 -28.88 -15.34 -18.98
CA GLU A 394 -30.30 -15.32 -18.55
C GLU A 394 -30.88 -16.71 -18.23
N GLY A 395 -30.32 -17.77 -18.83
CA GLY A 395 -30.71 -19.16 -18.57
C GLY A 395 -30.14 -19.75 -17.28
N GLY A 396 -29.20 -19.04 -16.63
CA GLY A 396 -28.42 -19.54 -15.50
C GLY A 396 -27.27 -20.47 -15.90
N ASP A 397 -27.05 -20.69 -17.21
CA ASP A 397 -25.90 -21.41 -17.71
C ASP A 397 -24.63 -20.55 -17.54
N GLU A 398 -23.61 -21.14 -16.93
CA GLU A 398 -22.30 -20.54 -16.71
C GLU A 398 -21.35 -20.94 -17.85
N PHE A 399 -20.55 -19.99 -18.31
CA PHE A 399 -19.51 -20.21 -19.31
C PHE A 399 -18.35 -19.24 -19.12
N GLU A 400 -17.17 -19.67 -19.58
CA GLU A 400 -15.92 -18.92 -19.46
C GLU A 400 -15.66 -18.09 -20.72
N LEU A 401 -15.07 -16.92 -20.53
CA LEU A 401 -14.57 -16.03 -21.58
C LEU A 401 -13.19 -15.50 -21.18
N GLU A 402 -12.33 -15.17 -22.14
CA GLU A 402 -11.01 -14.61 -21.87
C GLU A 402 -10.91 -13.19 -22.43
N TRP A 403 -10.67 -12.21 -21.58
CA TRP A 403 -10.40 -10.83 -21.98
C TRP A 403 -8.90 -10.59 -22.09
N LEU A 404 -8.45 -10.05 -23.22
CA LEU A 404 -7.16 -9.40 -23.32
C LEU A 404 -7.30 -7.94 -22.87
N VAL A 405 -6.44 -7.52 -21.95
CA VAL A 405 -6.38 -6.16 -21.42
C VAL A 405 -4.94 -5.65 -21.42
N ALA A 406 -4.77 -4.34 -21.56
CA ALA A 406 -3.47 -3.68 -21.59
C ALA A 406 -3.58 -2.24 -21.06
N PRO A 407 -2.53 -1.67 -20.46
CA PRO A 407 -2.55 -0.30 -19.99
C PRO A 407 -2.51 0.69 -21.16
N ASP A 408 -3.28 1.76 -21.04
CA ASP A 408 -3.26 2.93 -21.92
C ASP A 408 -3.11 4.19 -21.07
N ASP A 409 -2.02 4.93 -21.29
CA ASP A 409 -1.66 6.11 -20.49
C ASP A 409 -1.67 5.85 -18.96
N GLY A 410 -1.26 4.63 -18.57
CA GLY A 410 -1.15 4.20 -17.17
C GLY A 410 -2.41 3.56 -16.56
N GLU A 411 -3.51 3.45 -17.31
CA GLU A 411 -4.76 2.84 -16.85
C GLU A 411 -5.08 1.56 -17.64
N TRP A 412 -5.49 0.48 -16.97
CA TRP A 412 -5.88 -0.76 -17.65
C TRP A 412 -7.13 -0.58 -18.53
N ARG A 413 -7.04 -1.00 -19.80
CA ARG A 413 -8.11 -0.89 -20.79
C ARG A 413 -8.43 -2.24 -21.44
N LEU A 414 -9.65 -2.37 -21.96
CA LEU A 414 -10.09 -3.53 -22.72
C LEU A 414 -9.43 -3.54 -24.10
N VAL A 415 -8.79 -4.65 -24.47
CA VAL A 415 -8.22 -4.82 -25.82
C VAL A 415 -9.16 -5.67 -26.68
N TRP A 416 -9.49 -6.88 -26.26
CA TRP A 416 -10.34 -7.78 -27.03
C TRP A 416 -10.93 -8.90 -26.15
N LEU A 417 -12.05 -9.49 -26.59
CA LEU A 417 -12.77 -10.62 -25.96
C LEU A 417 -12.70 -11.88 -26.81
#